data_AF-A0A5D2DQ16-F1
#
_entry.id   AF-A0A5D2DQ16-F1
#
_cell.length_a   1.000
_cell.length_b   1.000
_cell.length_c   1.000
_cell.angle_alpha   90.00
_cell.angle_beta   90.00
_cell.angle_gamma   90.00
#
_symmetry.space_group_name_H-M   'P 1'
#
loop_
_entity.id
_entity.type
_entity.pdbx_description
1 polymer ?
#
loop_
_entity_poly.entity_id
_entity_poly.type
_entity_poly.pdbx_seq_one_letter_code
_entity_poly.pdbx_strand_id
1 'polypeptide(L)'
;MAYSSSTALRELQRDLENRANDLSKLQKDIAKNRQVRKKYTIQLGENELELDLLNEDANVYKLICPVLVKQDLAEANANVRSDLMDPFKILEEKQHSKREAILKVQQRIQSH
;
A
#
# COMPACT_ATOMS: atom_id res chain seq x y z
N MET A 1 3.14 11.41 -49.37
CA MET A 1 3.91 11.05 -48.15
C MET A 1 3.62 11.94 -46.91
N ALA A 2 3.04 13.14 -47.03
CA ALA A 2 2.78 14.03 -45.88
C ALA A 2 1.67 13.57 -44.91
N TYR A 3 0.66 12.83 -45.39
CA TYR A 3 -0.47 12.36 -44.55
C TYR A 3 -0.07 11.35 -43.47
N SER A 4 0.95 10.52 -43.72
CA SER A 4 1.40 9.46 -42.81
C SER A 4 2.12 10.00 -41.56
N SER A 5 2.74 11.18 -41.67
CA SER A 5 3.42 11.84 -40.55
C SER A 5 2.42 12.51 -39.59
N SER A 6 1.30 13.03 -40.12
CA SER A 6 0.22 13.62 -39.32
C SER A 6 -0.54 12.58 -38.48
N THR A 7 -0.76 11.39 -39.03
CA THR A 7 -1.40 10.29 -38.29
C THR A 7 -0.50 9.73 -37.19
N ALA A 8 0.79 9.53 -37.49
CA ALA A 8 1.77 9.07 -36.49
C ALA A 8 1.91 10.06 -35.31
N LEU A 9 1.89 11.36 -35.59
CA LEU A 9 1.92 12.39 -34.55
C LEU A 9 0.68 12.36 -33.64
N ARG A 10 -0.51 12.15 -34.22
CA ARG A 10 -1.76 12.04 -33.44
C ARG A 10 -1.79 10.78 -32.58
N GLU A 11 -1.26 9.67 -33.09
CA GLU A 11 -1.13 8.43 -32.31
C GLU A 11 -0.17 8.60 -31.13
N LEU A 12 0.98 9.26 -31.35
CA LEU A 12 1.93 9.60 -30.29
C LEU A 12 1.31 10.50 -29.22
N GLN A 13 0.57 11.53 -29.60
CA GLN A 13 -0.13 12.40 -28.66
C GLN A 13 -1.16 11.64 -27.82
N ARG A 14 -1.96 10.78 -28.46
CA ARG A 14 -2.95 9.95 -27.77
C ARG A 14 -2.29 8.95 -26.80
N ASP A 15 -1.17 8.35 -27.20
CA ASP A 15 -0.42 7.45 -26.32
C ASP A 15 0.18 8.19 -25.12
N LEU A 16 0.69 9.41 -25.34
CA LEU A 16 1.20 10.27 -24.27
C LEU A 16 0.09 10.65 -23.27
N GLU A 17 -1.09 11.05 -23.74
CA GLU A 17 -2.25 11.35 -22.89
C GLU A 17 -2.70 10.14 -22.07
N ASN A 18 -2.76 8.96 -22.69
CA ASN A 18 -3.10 7.72 -21.99
C ASN A 18 -2.10 7.41 -20.87
N ARG A 19 -0.79 7.51 -21.17
CA ARG A 19 0.28 7.30 -20.18
C ARG A 19 0.24 8.32 -19.05
N ALA A 20 -0.06 9.58 -19.34
CA ALA A 20 -0.21 10.63 -18.33
C ALA A 20 -1.41 10.35 -17.40
N ASN A 21 -2.53 9.88 -17.95
CA ASN A 21 -3.70 9.48 -17.18
C ASN A 21 -3.43 8.28 -16.28
N ASP A 22 -2.73 7.27 -16.78
CA ASP A 22 -2.36 6.09 -16.00
C ASP A 22 -1.37 6.44 -14.87
N LEU A 23 -0.40 7.32 -15.15
CA LEU A 23 0.49 7.87 -14.15
C LEU A 23 -0.28 8.58 -13.03
N SER A 24 -1.26 9.44 -13.38
CA SER A 24 -2.08 10.15 -12.40
C SER A 24 -2.89 9.20 -11.52
N LYS A 25 -3.47 8.14 -12.10
CA LYS A 25 -4.20 7.10 -11.34
C LYS A 25 -3.27 6.37 -10.37
N LEU A 26 -2.09 5.94 -10.84
CA LEU A 26 -1.11 5.25 -10.01
C LEU A 26 -0.62 6.12 -8.85
N GLN A 27 -0.39 7.41 -9.08
CA GLN A 27 0.00 8.36 -8.03
C GLN A 27 -1.09 8.51 -6.96
N LYS A 28 -2.37 8.60 -7.37
CA LYS A 28 -3.50 8.64 -6.42
C LYS A 28 -3.59 7.39 -5.58
N ASP A 29 -3.40 6.22 -6.18
CA ASP A 29 -3.37 4.95 -5.45
C ASP A 29 -2.24 4.90 -4.42
N ILE A 30 -1.05 5.37 -4.79
CA ILE A 30 0.10 5.46 -3.88
C ILE A 30 -0.22 6.37 -2.69
N ALA A 31 -0.85 7.52 -2.93
CA ALA A 31 -1.23 8.44 -1.86
C ALA A 31 -2.25 7.82 -0.89
N LYS A 32 -3.29 7.17 -1.43
CA LYS A 32 -4.28 6.43 -0.61
C LYS A 32 -3.62 5.32 0.19
N ASN A 33 -2.75 4.54 -0.44
CA ASN A 33 -2.03 3.45 0.22
C ASN A 33 -1.15 3.96 1.37
N ARG A 34 -0.44 5.09 1.17
CA ARG A 34 0.37 5.71 2.22
C ARG A 34 -0.46 6.14 3.43
N GLN A 35 -1.65 6.68 3.21
CA GLN A 35 -2.54 7.07 4.30
C GLN A 35 -3.02 5.85 5.10
N VAL A 36 -3.42 4.79 4.39
CA VAL A 36 -3.80 3.51 5.00
C VAL A 36 -2.64 2.95 5.83
N ARG A 37 -1.42 2.92 5.26
CA ARG A 37 -0.20 2.47 5.95
C ARG A 37 0.05 3.26 7.23
N LYS A 38 -0.04 4.59 7.19
CA LYS A 38 0.15 5.44 8.38
C LYS A 38 -0.83 5.07 9.49
N LYS A 39 -2.11 4.86 9.17
CA LYS A 39 -3.12 4.47 10.16
C LYS A 39 -2.78 3.11 10.79
N TYR A 40 -2.43 2.11 9.99
CA TYR A 40 -2.09 0.78 10.48
C TYR A 40 -0.82 0.77 11.33
N THR A 41 0.23 1.51 10.96
CA THR A 41 1.45 1.62 11.77
C THR A 41 1.18 2.22 13.14
N ILE A 42 0.30 3.22 13.23
CA ILE A 42 -0.11 3.79 14.51
C ILE A 42 -0.85 2.74 15.34
N GLN A 43 -1.84 2.04 14.76
CA GLN A 43 -2.60 1.01 15.46
C GLN A 43 -1.73 -0.16 15.95
N LEU A 44 -0.75 -0.58 15.13
CA LEU A 44 0.22 -1.61 15.55
C LEU A 44 1.02 -1.14 16.76
N GLY A 45 1.57 0.08 16.71
CA GLY A 45 2.35 0.62 17.82
C GLY A 45 1.53 0.85 19.08
N GLU A 46 0.28 1.29 18.95
CA GLU A 46 -0.66 1.42 20.07
C GLU A 46 -0.96 0.04 20.69
N ASN A 47 -1.29 -0.97 19.87
CA ASN A 47 -1.59 -2.31 20.36
C ASN A 47 -0.37 -2.99 21.02
N GLU A 48 0.83 -2.84 20.44
CA GLU A 48 2.07 -3.36 21.04
C GLU A 48 2.32 -2.71 22.42
N LEU A 49 2.19 -1.39 22.50
CA LEU A 49 2.36 -0.66 23.76
C LEU A 49 1.30 -1.07 24.80
N GLU A 50 0.03 -1.19 24.40
CA GLU A 50 -1.04 -1.59 25.31
C GLU A 50 -0.82 -3.01 25.85
N LEU A 51 -0.38 -3.96 25.02
CA LEU A 51 -0.06 -5.33 25.45
C LEU A 51 1.16 -5.37 26.38
N ASP A 52 2.19 -4.58 26.10
CA ASP A 52 3.41 -4.50 26.92
C ASP A 52 3.13 -3.94 28.33
N LEU A 53 2.05 -3.17 28.50
CA LEU A 53 1.64 -2.58 29.78
C LEU A 53 0.72 -3.51 30.61
N LEU A 54 0.33 -4.67 30.08
CA LEU A 54 -0.52 -5.62 30.80
C LEU A 54 0.28 -6.43 31.82
N ASN A 55 -0.35 -6.75 32.95
CA ASN A 55 0.18 -7.73 33.88
C ASN A 55 0.15 -9.13 33.27
N GLU A 56 1.07 -10.01 33.70
CA GLU A 56 1.17 -11.39 33.20
C GLU A 56 -0.10 -12.23 33.42
N ASP A 57 -0.95 -11.86 34.39
CA ASP A 57 -2.22 -12.52 34.72
C ASP A 57 -3.44 -11.87 34.06
N ALA A 58 -3.24 -10.85 33.22
CA ALA A 58 -4.32 -10.16 32.53
C ALA A 58 -5.08 -11.10 31.58
N ASN A 59 -6.40 -10.97 31.55
CA ASN A 59 -7.24 -11.67 30.58
C ASN A 59 -7.31 -10.86 29.28
N VAL A 60 -6.76 -11.39 28.20
CA VAL A 60 -6.81 -10.78 26.87
C VAL A 60 -7.92 -11.43 26.05
N TYR A 61 -8.67 -10.62 25.31
CA TYR A 61 -9.74 -11.10 24.42
C TYR A 61 -9.63 -10.44 23.05
N LYS A 62 -9.71 -11.24 21.99
CA LYS A 62 -9.76 -10.77 20.60
C LYS A 62 -11.20 -10.81 20.10
N LEU A 63 -11.66 -9.71 19.53
CA LEU A 63 -12.95 -9.65 18.85
C LEU A 63 -12.81 -10.26 17.44
N ILE A 64 -13.47 -11.39 17.22
CA ILE A 64 -13.58 -12.05 15.93
C ILE A 64 -15.06 -12.05 15.55
N CYS A 65 -15.42 -11.18 14.61
CA CYS A 65 -16.83 -10.94 14.21
C CYS A 65 -17.67 -10.50 15.44
N PRO A 66 -18.86 -11.03 15.78
CA PRO A 66 -19.56 -10.60 17.00
C PRO A 66 -19.09 -11.33 18.27
N VAL A 67 -18.00 -12.11 18.23
CA VAL A 67 -17.58 -13.00 19.33
C VAL A 67 -16.23 -12.57 19.92
N LEU A 68 -16.13 -12.58 21.25
CA LEU A 68 -14.87 -12.41 21.98
C LEU A 68 -14.24 -13.76 22.27
N VAL A 69 -13.00 -13.95 21.82
CA VAL A 69 -12.21 -15.16 22.04
C VAL A 69 -11.10 -14.84 23.04
N LYS A 70 -11.01 -15.61 24.13
CA LYS A 70 -9.96 -15.46 25.12
C LYS A 70 -8.62 -15.91 24.53
N GLN A 71 -7.58 -15.12 24.72
CA GLN A 71 -6.22 -15.41 24.28
C GLN A 71 -5.27 -15.29 25.47
N ASP A 72 -4.18 -16.06 25.44
CA ASP A 72 -3.06 -15.81 26.33
C ASP A 72 -2.21 -14.64 25.82
N LEU A 73 -1.37 -14.08 26.70
CA LEU A 73 -0.57 -12.90 26.37
C LEU A 73 0.44 -13.17 25.25
N ALA A 74 0.95 -14.39 25.14
CA ALA A 74 1.90 -14.76 24.10
C ALA A 74 1.22 -14.85 22.72
N GLU A 75 0.03 -15.42 22.66
CA GLU A 75 -0.82 -15.52 21.48
C GLU A 75 -1.29 -14.13 21.03
N ALA A 76 -1.71 -13.28 21.97
CA ALA A 76 -2.07 -11.89 21.68
C ALA A 76 -0.91 -11.11 21.05
N ASN A 77 0.30 -11.24 21.63
CA ASN A 77 1.52 -10.62 21.11
C ASN A 77 1.90 -11.14 19.72
N ALA A 78 1.85 -12.45 19.52
CA ALA A 78 2.14 -13.07 18.23
C ALA A 78 1.14 -12.61 17.16
N ASN A 79 -0.15 -12.53 17.51
CA ASN A 79 -1.21 -12.09 16.59
C ASN A 79 -1.07 -10.62 16.21
N VAL A 80 -0.80 -9.73 17.17
CA VAL A 80 -0.59 -8.30 16.88
C VAL A 80 0.57 -8.11 15.91
N ARG A 81 1.67 -8.84 16.10
CA ARG A 81 2.83 -8.78 15.20
C ARG A 81 2.55 -9.41 13.83
N SER A 82 1.97 -10.62 13.80
CA SER A 82 1.76 -11.38 12.57
C SER A 82 0.66 -10.76 11.69
N ASP A 83 -0.52 -10.47 12.26
CA ASP A 83 -1.69 -10.00 11.51
C ASP A 83 -1.45 -8.61 10.91
N LEU A 84 -0.56 -7.82 11.49
CA LEU A 84 -0.30 -6.44 11.06
C LEU A 84 1.01 -6.26 10.29
N MET A 85 2.03 -7.11 10.47
CA MET A 85 3.28 -7.04 9.68
C MET A 85 3.13 -7.61 8.26
N ASP A 86 2.47 -8.75 8.08
CA ASP A 86 2.45 -9.43 6.79
C ASP A 86 1.68 -8.64 5.72
N PRO A 87 0.49 -8.08 6.01
CA PRO A 87 -0.18 -7.18 5.07
C PRO A 87 0.66 -5.94 4.74
N PHE A 88 1.45 -5.45 5.70
CA PHE A 88 2.30 -4.28 5.52
C PHE A 88 3.44 -4.54 4.54
N LYS A 89 4.15 -5.66 4.66
CA LYS A 89 5.18 -6.07 3.70
C LYS A 89 4.61 -6.18 2.28
N ILE A 90 3.45 -6.83 2.14
CA ILE A 90 2.77 -6.98 0.84
C ILE A 90 2.39 -5.61 0.25
N LEU A 91 1.93 -4.66 1.08
CA LEU A 91 1.60 -3.31 0.63
C LEU A 91 2.84 -2.52 0.22
N GLU A 92 3.96 -2.67 0.94
CA GLU A 92 5.23 -2.02 0.65
C GLU A 92 5.86 -2.51 -0.66
N GLU A 93 5.87 -3.82 -0.90
CA GLU A 93 6.31 -4.42 -2.17
C GLU A 93 5.46 -3.95 -3.35
N LYS A 94 4.12 -3.95 -3.20
CA LYS A 94 3.21 -3.41 -4.23
C LYS A 94 3.46 -1.93 -4.50
N GLN A 95 3.72 -1.15 -3.45
CA GLN A 95 4.01 0.28 -3.58
C GLN A 95 5.36 0.51 -4.27
N HIS A 96 6.37 -0.29 -3.96
CA HIS A 96 7.68 -0.25 -4.62
C HIS A 96 7.55 -0.54 -6.12
N SER A 97 6.85 -1.62 -6.47
CA SER A 97 6.58 -1.98 -7.86
C SER A 97 5.84 -0.86 -8.63
N LYS A 98 4.82 -0.24 -8.02
CA LYS A 98 4.12 0.91 -8.63
C LYS A 98 5.05 2.12 -8.82
N ARG A 99 5.95 2.41 -7.88
CA ARG A 99 6.94 3.50 -8.02
C ARG A 99 7.94 3.24 -9.13
N GLU A 100 8.44 2.01 -9.26
CA GLU A 100 9.33 1.64 -10.36
C GLU A 100 8.64 1.74 -11.73
N ALA A 101 7.37 1.34 -11.81
CA ALA A 101 6.59 1.50 -13.03
C ALA A 101 6.45 2.98 -13.43
N ILE A 102 6.23 3.86 -12.46
CA ILE A 102 6.20 5.31 -12.67
C ILE A 102 7.54 5.83 -13.20
N LEU A 103 8.65 5.46 -12.56
CA LEU A 103 10.00 5.85 -12.97
C LEU A 103 10.29 5.42 -14.42
N LYS A 104 9.94 4.18 -14.79
CA LYS A 104 10.12 3.67 -16.16
C LYS A 104 9.30 4.44 -17.19
N VAL A 105 8.05 4.79 -16.85
CA VAL A 105 7.20 5.60 -17.74
C VAL A 105 7.76 7.01 -17.88
N GLN A 106 8.22 7.64 -16.79
CA GLN A 106 8.83 8.97 -16.82
C GLN A 106 10.11 9.01 -17.66
N GLN A 107 11.01 8.03 -17.49
CA GLN A 107 12.24 7.92 -18.28
C GLN A 107 11.95 7.81 -19.79
N ARG A 108 10.95 7.00 -20.17
CA ARG A 108 10.55 6.84 -21.59
C ARG A 108 9.98 8.13 -22.19
N ILE A 109 9.26 8.92 -21.40
CA ILE A 109 8.75 10.23 -21.84
C ILE A 109 9.91 11.23 -22.02
N GLN A 110 10.94 11.16 -21.17
CA GLN A 110 12.09 12.07 -21.23
C GLN A 110 13.11 11.70 -22.32
N SER A 111 13.11 10.46 -22.82
CA SER A 111 14.04 9.97 -23.85
C SER A 111 13.57 10.17 -25.29
N HIS A 112 12.40 10.79 -25.51
CA HIS A 112 11.83 11.15 -26.81
C HIS A 112 11.52 12.63 -26.86
#